data_AF-X0ZIX0-F1
#
_entry.id   AF-X0ZIX0-F1
#
_cell.length_a   1.000
_cell.length_b   1.000
_cell.length_c   1.000
_cell.angle_alpha   90.00
_cell.angle_beta   90.00
_cell.angle_gamma   90.00
#
_symmetry.space_group_name_H-M   'P 1'
#
loop_
_entity.id
_entity.type
_entity.pdbx_description
1 polymer ?
#
loop_
_entity_poly.entity_id
_entity_poly.type
_entity_poly.pdbx_seq_one_letter_code
_entity_poly.pdbx_strand_id
1 'polypeptide(L)'
;SQGILLFMEEGCRHVPAVPVEGGIDIVGAGDSVMAGVVSALCSGAKPKEAALLGNIVASITIQQIGITGTASPAQVRERFEYLRRPA
;
A
#
# COMPACT_ATOMS: atom_id res chain seq x y z
N SER A 1 -5.63 -5.98 -6.17
CA SER A 1 -5.93 -7.33 -6.70
C SER A 1 -4.93 -8.36 -6.17
N GLN A 2 -5.13 -8.92 -4.97
CA GLN A 2 -4.24 -9.85 -4.24
C GLN A 2 -3.10 -9.23 -3.41
N GLY A 3 -2.36 -8.20 -3.85
CA GLY A 3 -1.35 -7.52 -3.02
C GLY A 3 0.07 -7.76 -3.51
N ILE A 4 1.03 -7.89 -2.59
CA ILE A 4 2.47 -8.01 -2.90
C ILE A 4 2.98 -9.40 -2.48
N LEU A 5 3.76 -10.03 -3.35
CA LEU A 5 4.53 -11.23 -3.01
C LEU A 5 5.98 -10.82 -2.71
N LEU A 6 6.38 -10.92 -1.45
CA LEU A 6 7.72 -10.58 -0.97
C LEU A 6 8.60 -11.83 -1.04
N PHE A 7 9.75 -11.74 -1.71
CA PHE A 7 10.78 -12.78 -1.74
C PHE A 7 11.94 -12.38 -0.84
N MET A 8 12.30 -13.25 0.10
CA MET A 8 13.42 -13.12 1.03
C MET A 8 14.25 -14.41 1.01
N GLU A 9 15.42 -14.42 1.65
CA GLU A 9 16.27 -15.62 1.75
C GLU A 9 15.53 -16.81 2.39
N GLU A 10 14.81 -16.59 3.50
CA GLU A 10 13.97 -17.60 4.15
C GLU A 10 12.69 -18.00 3.39
N GLY A 11 12.43 -17.43 2.21
CA GLY A 11 11.33 -17.84 1.33
C GLY A 11 10.40 -16.69 0.90
N CYS A 12 9.22 -17.05 0.39
CA CYS A 12 8.23 -16.07 -0.08
C CYS A 12 7.11 -15.84 0.94
N ARG A 13 6.61 -14.60 1.02
CA ARG A 13 5.49 -14.21 1.88
C ARG A 13 4.50 -13.35 1.10
N HIS A 14 3.23 -13.71 1.16
CA HIS A 14 2.16 -12.91 0.59
C HIS A 14 1.72 -11.83 1.59
N VAL A 15 1.70 -10.57 1.14
CA VAL A 15 1.19 -9.41 1.87
C VAL A 15 -0.10 -8.96 1.18
N PRO A 16 -1.27 -9.15 1.82
CA PRO A 16 -2.55 -8.97 1.16
C PRO A 16 -2.77 -7.50 0.76
N ALA A 17 -3.47 -7.30 -0.36
CA ALA A 17 -3.94 -5.99 -0.76
C ALA A 17 -4.89 -5.40 0.29
N VAL A 18 -4.92 -4.07 0.37
CA VAL A 18 -5.92 -3.36 1.15
C VAL A 18 -7.26 -3.40 0.40
N PRO A 19 -8.36 -3.86 1.04
CA PRO A 19 -9.68 -3.83 0.42
C PRO A 19 -10.09 -2.39 0.08
N VAL A 20 -10.65 -2.20 -1.11
CA VAL A 20 -11.22 -0.93 -1.56
C VAL A 20 -12.60 -1.18 -2.12
N GLU A 21 -13.51 -0.25 -1.88
CA GLU A 21 -14.87 -0.27 -2.40
C GLU A 21 -15.07 0.88 -3.41
N GLY A 22 -16.08 0.74 -4.27
CA GLY A 22 -16.43 1.75 -5.27
C GLY A 22 -15.58 1.71 -6.53
N GLY A 23 -15.70 2.77 -7.34
CA GLY A 23 -14.91 2.94 -8.56
C GLY A 23 -13.43 3.16 -8.24
N ILE A 24 -12.56 2.64 -9.11
CA ILE A 24 -11.11 2.81 -9.02
C ILE A 24 -10.54 3.32 -10.35
N ASP A 25 -9.41 4.01 -10.25
CA ASP A 25 -8.53 4.36 -11.36
C ASP A 25 -7.16 3.75 -11.07
N ILE A 26 -6.70 2.84 -11.92
CA ILE A 26 -5.46 2.07 -11.67
C ILE A 26 -4.19 2.84 -12.02
N VAL A 27 -4.31 4.02 -12.65
CA VAL A 27 -3.16 4.82 -13.04
C VAL A 27 -2.35 5.21 -11.80
N GLY A 28 -1.02 5.03 -11.86
CA GLY A 28 -0.12 5.33 -10.75
C GLY A 28 -0.12 4.30 -9.61
N ALA A 29 -0.86 3.19 -9.71
CA ALA A 29 -0.86 2.15 -8.68
C ALA A 29 0.55 1.58 -8.43
N GLY A 30 1.30 1.25 -9.49
CA GLY A 30 2.66 0.72 -9.38
C GLY A 30 3.66 1.72 -8.78
N ASP A 31 3.66 2.95 -9.30
CA ASP A 31 4.57 4.01 -8.83
C ASP A 31 4.30 4.35 -7.36
N SER A 32 3.03 4.40 -6.97
CA SER A 32 2.62 4.67 -5.59
C SER A 32 2.97 3.51 -4.64
N VAL A 33 2.83 2.23 -5.06
CA VAL A 33 3.39 1.09 -4.30
C VAL A 33 4.88 1.32 -4.05
N MET A 34 5.65 1.61 -5.10
CA MET A 34 7.10 1.76 -4.99
C MET A 34 7.50 2.96 -4.12
N ALA A 35 6.80 4.08 -4.25
CA ALA A 35 7.00 5.25 -3.40
C ALA A 35 6.79 4.90 -1.92
N GLY A 36 5.73 4.14 -1.60
CA GLY A 36 5.47 3.66 -0.23
C GLY A 36 6.54 2.69 0.27
N VAL A 37 6.91 1.69 -0.54
CA VAL A 37 7.93 0.69 -0.19
C VAL A 37 9.29 1.35 0.08
N VAL A 38 9.78 2.18 -0.84
CA VAL A 38 11.08 2.85 -0.70
C VAL A 38 11.09 3.78 0.51
N SER A 39 10.02 4.56 0.71
CA SER A 39 9.90 5.46 1.86
C SER A 39 9.97 4.71 3.19
N ALA A 40 9.29 3.56 3.30
CA ALA A 40 9.35 2.72 4.48
C ALA A 40 10.75 2.15 4.72
N LEU A 41 11.38 1.59 3.68
CA LEU A 41 12.72 1.00 3.78
C LEU A 41 13.77 2.05 4.16
N CYS A 42 13.75 3.23 3.55
CA CYS A 42 14.62 4.35 3.91
C CYS A 42 14.41 4.84 5.35
N SER A 43 13.22 4.60 5.92
CA SER A 43 12.89 4.91 7.32
C SER A 43 13.26 3.78 8.29
N GLY A 44 13.90 2.70 7.82
CA GLY A 44 14.32 1.57 8.65
C GLY A 44 13.24 0.51 8.90
N ALA A 45 12.13 0.54 8.16
CA ALA A 45 11.09 -0.47 8.28
C ALA A 45 11.57 -1.84 7.76
N LYS A 46 10.99 -2.92 8.29
CA LYS A 46 11.23 -4.27 7.81
C LYS A 46 10.59 -4.46 6.43
N PRO A 47 11.09 -5.39 5.59
CA PRO A 47 10.54 -5.64 4.25
C PRO A 47 9.03 -5.91 4.22
N LYS A 48 8.50 -6.65 5.21
CA LYS A 48 7.06 -6.91 5.34
C LYS A 48 6.25 -5.63 5.64
N GLU A 49 6.80 -4.74 6.48
CA GLU A 49 6.17 -3.46 6.83
C GLU A 49 6.18 -2.51 5.62
N ALA A 50 7.27 -2.51 4.85
CA ALA A 50 7.37 -1.76 3.61
C ALA A 50 6.37 -2.23 2.55
N ALA A 51 6.21 -3.54 2.37
CA ALA A 51 5.18 -4.11 1.48
C ALA A 51 3.76 -3.71 1.93
N LEU A 52 3.47 -3.73 3.24
CA LEU A 52 2.19 -3.25 3.76
C LEU A 52 1.98 -1.77 3.43
N LEU A 53 2.99 -0.91 3.64
CA LEU A 53 2.88 0.51 3.33
C LEU A 53 2.66 0.75 1.83
N GLY A 54 3.35 0.00 0.96
CA GLY A 54 3.11 0.04 -0.49
C GLY A 54 1.67 -0.27 -0.85
N ASN A 55 1.09 -1.34 -0.29
CA ASN A 55 -0.32 -1.69 -0.50
C ASN A 55 -1.27 -0.59 0.02
N ILE A 56 -0.97 0.03 1.17
CA ILE A 56 -1.76 1.14 1.73
C ILE A 56 -1.74 2.35 0.79
N VAL A 57 -0.55 2.79 0.38
CA VAL A 57 -0.38 3.97 -0.48
C VAL A 57 -1.11 3.76 -1.81
N ALA A 58 -0.93 2.61 -2.45
CA ALA A 58 -1.62 2.31 -3.70
C ALA A 58 -3.14 2.27 -3.53
N SER A 59 -3.65 1.72 -2.43
CA SER A 59 -5.09 1.67 -2.17
C SER A 59 -5.75 3.03 -1.97
N ILE A 60 -4.97 4.07 -1.63
CA ILE A 60 -5.44 5.46 -1.52
C ILE A 60 -5.36 6.13 -2.89
N THR A 61 -4.26 5.93 -3.61
CA THR A 61 -4.04 6.49 -4.95
C THR A 61 -5.13 6.03 -5.93
N ILE A 62 -5.44 4.73 -5.97
CA ILE A 62 -6.40 4.21 -6.95
C ILE A 62 -7.86 4.62 -6.71
N GLN A 63 -8.17 5.20 -5.55
CA GLN A 63 -9.52 5.72 -5.26
C GLN A 63 -9.69 7.19 -5.70
N GLN A 64 -8.67 7.77 -6.33
CA GLN A 64 -8.68 9.15 -6.83
C GLN A 64 -8.86 9.14 -8.35
N ILE A 65 -10.13 9.22 -8.78
CA ILE A 65 -10.53 8.96 -10.17
C ILE A 65 -10.23 10.15 -11.08
N GLY A 66 -9.52 9.90 -12.19
CA GLY A 66 -9.30 10.89 -13.25
C GLY A 66 -8.29 11.98 -12.89
N ILE A 67 -7.46 11.76 -11.87
CA ILE A 67 -6.42 12.70 -11.41
C ILE A 67 -5.12 11.96 -11.10
N THR A 68 -4.01 12.70 -11.04
CA THR A 68 -2.76 12.17 -10.48
C THR A 68 -2.92 11.98 -8.97
N GLY A 69 -3.25 10.76 -8.55
CA GLY A 69 -3.52 10.45 -7.15
C GLY A 69 -2.28 10.48 -6.26
N THR A 70 -2.43 10.95 -5.02
CA THR A 70 -1.35 10.96 -4.01
C THR A 70 -1.84 10.40 -2.69
N ALA A 71 -0.94 9.89 -1.84
CA ALA A 71 -1.27 9.44 -0.50
C ALA A 71 -0.60 10.34 0.54
N SER A 72 -1.38 11.20 1.19
CA SER A 72 -0.87 12.04 2.29
C SER A 72 -0.60 11.21 3.56
N PRO A 73 0.28 11.66 4.46
CA PRO A 73 0.53 10.97 5.73
C PRO A 73 -0.73 10.77 6.59
N ALA A 74 -1.69 11.69 6.52
CA ALA A 74 -2.97 11.58 7.23
C ALA A 74 -3.83 10.44 6.68
N GLN A 75 -3.99 10.37 5.35
CA GLN A 75 -4.74 9.29 4.69
C GLN A 75 -4.08 7.92 4.92
N VAL A 76 -2.75 7.86 4.89
CA VAL A 76 -1.99 6.64 5.19
C VAL A 76 -2.28 6.17 6.61
N ARG A 77 -2.24 7.08 7.60
CA ARG A 77 -2.55 6.74 8.99
C ARG A 77 -3.99 6.28 9.17
N GLU A 78 -4.95 6.97 8.57
CA GLU A 78 -6.36 6.58 8.60
C GLU A 78 -6.56 5.17 8.01
N ARG A 79 -5.96 4.90 6.85
CA ARG A 79 -6.04 3.57 6.22
C ARG A 79 -5.38 2.49 7.05
N PHE A 80 -4.26 2.79 7.71
CA PHE A 80 -3.60 1.87 8.62
C PHE A 80 -4.48 1.53 9.84
N GLU A 81 -5.11 2.54 10.45
CA GLU A 81 -6.03 2.31 11.56
C GLU A 81 -7.27 1.52 11.15
N TYR A 82 -7.82 1.76 9.94
CA TYR A 82 -8.89 0.95 9.38
C TYR A 82 -8.53 -0.55 9.35
N LEU A 83 -7.32 -0.89 8.93
CA LEU A 83 -6.85 -2.28 8.88
C LEU A 83 -6.59 -2.90 10.26
N ARG A 84 -6.39 -2.09 11.30
CA ARG A 84 -6.15 -2.55 12.67
C ARG A 84 -7.43 -2.83 13.45
N ARG A 85 -8.59 -2.34 12.99
CA ARG A 85 -9.85 -2.55 13.70
C ARG A 85 -10.20 -4.05 13.72
N PRO A 86 -10.57 -4.61 14.88
CA PRO A 86 -11.12 -5.95 14.93
C PRO A 86 -12.41 -6.01 14.11
N ALA A 87 -12.62 -7.14 13.43
CA ALA A 87 -13.85 -7.43 12.69
C ALA A 87 -15.07 -7.53 13.62
#